data_AF-A0A3B9LWQ2-F1
#
_entry.id   AF-A0A3B9LWQ2-F1
#
_cell.length_a   1.000
_cell.length_b   1.000
_cell.length_c   1.000
_cell.angle_alpha   90.00
_cell.angle_beta   90.00
_cell.angle_gamma   90.00
#
_symmetry.space_group_name_H-M   'P 1'
#
loop_
_entity.id
_entity.type
_entity.pdbx_description
1 polymer ?
#
loop_
_entity_poly.entity_id
_entity_poly.type
_entity_poly.pdbx_seq_one_letter_code
_entity_poly.pdbx_strand_id
1 'polypeptide(L)'
;MRGNIPIPEIPYAEELWLMVVITAVRERRTSQGKLFCDATARNATGSLALKIWGETLAQSTEIKPGLWGVTGRLESFQERAQFVVAEYRPITIAQYREHQGSEPVLPRAYTMDIETLTLSDFRERIGPQLERSLKLGNMRLEQQQRYLEDIAAEEERCYQLGSLSAASGRILSIAVHEGPIPGLDFGGIEQPQRERVFGIDEDGNEQDEKKSLLRFLEFMKDFDRETDELVGHNIIGFDLPFIFQRCLAHGISAKPIVDLREYNVRGVFDTMHAWWLGAKRFVSLDDIAWALGIESSKTATAEGSKVFDLYHAGKLAEIREYNLNDVRVTRKVYERMVG
;
A
#
# COMPACT_ATOMS: atom_id res chain seq x y z
N MET A 1 9.54 34.38 20.47
CA MET A 1 8.95 33.26 19.70
C MET A 1 9.72 32.00 20.06
N ARG A 2 9.07 31.04 20.73
CA ARG A 2 9.67 29.72 21.02
C ARG A 2 9.68 28.92 19.71
N GLY A 3 10.73 28.17 19.44
CA GLY A 3 10.99 27.61 18.12
C GLY A 3 11.19 26.11 18.13
N ASN A 4 10.56 25.44 17.16
CA ASN A 4 10.82 24.04 16.79
C ASN A 4 10.78 23.02 17.94
N ILE A 5 9.77 23.15 18.79
CA ILE A 5 9.45 22.20 19.87
C ILE A 5 8.87 20.92 19.23
N PRO A 6 9.10 19.73 19.80
CA PRO A 6 8.40 18.52 19.38
C PRO A 6 6.88 18.73 19.31
N ILE A 7 6.24 18.28 18.23
CA ILE A 7 4.79 18.46 18.00
C ILE A 7 3.93 17.99 19.21
N PRO A 8 4.23 16.84 19.84
CA PRO A 8 3.48 16.41 21.03
C PRO A 8 3.63 17.32 22.26
N GLU A 9 4.64 18.18 22.28
CA GLU A 9 4.98 19.07 23.40
C GLU A 9 4.60 20.52 23.16
N ILE A 10 3.91 20.81 22.05
CA ILE A 10 3.49 22.17 21.71
C ILE A 10 2.53 22.71 22.78
N PRO A 11 2.88 23.83 23.46
CA PRO A 11 1.97 24.47 24.40
C PRO A 11 0.77 25.12 23.70
N TYR A 12 -0.40 25.04 24.35
CA TYR A 12 -1.61 25.71 23.88
C TYR A 12 -1.50 27.23 24.01
N ALA A 13 -2.07 27.95 23.04
CA ALA A 13 -2.17 29.41 22.99
C ALA A 13 -0.84 30.20 23.02
N GLU A 14 0.31 29.53 22.99
CA GLU A 14 1.62 30.17 22.82
C GLU A 14 1.96 30.36 21.34
N GLU A 15 2.61 31.47 21.03
CA GLU A 15 3.08 31.78 19.68
C GLU A 15 4.42 31.12 19.39
N LEU A 16 4.40 30.27 18.36
CA LEU A 16 5.49 29.37 18.01
C LEU A 16 5.80 29.48 16.53
N TRP A 17 7.02 29.11 16.16
CA TRP A 17 7.37 28.81 14.79
C TRP A 17 7.84 27.36 14.66
N LEU A 18 7.45 26.72 13.55
CA LEU A 18 7.73 25.32 13.24
C LEU A 18 8.24 25.20 11.80
N MET A 19 9.15 24.26 11.56
CA MET A 19 9.44 23.79 10.20
C MET A 19 8.71 22.48 9.97
N VAL A 20 7.89 22.44 8.93
CA VAL A 20 7.03 21.30 8.64
C VAL A 20 7.06 20.96 7.15
N VAL A 21 6.82 19.69 6.87
CA VAL A 21 6.37 19.24 5.56
C VAL A 21 4.85 19.31 5.58
N ILE A 22 4.26 20.08 4.66
CA ILE A 22 2.81 20.01 4.39
C ILE A 22 2.59 18.90 3.37
N THR A 23 1.74 17.93 3.71
CA THR A 23 1.47 16.74 2.89
C THR A 23 0.13 16.79 2.18
N ALA A 24 -0.82 17.58 2.70
CA ALA A 24 -2.12 17.77 2.08
C ALA A 24 -2.67 19.17 2.39
N VAL A 25 -3.39 19.74 1.43
CA VAL A 25 -3.98 21.09 1.49
C VAL A 25 -5.40 20.99 0.96
N ARG A 26 -6.40 21.50 1.69
CA ARG A 26 -7.80 21.52 1.28
C ARG A 26 -8.42 22.89 1.54
N GLU A 27 -8.78 23.57 0.46
CA GLU A 27 -9.55 24.81 0.54
C GLU A 27 -11.00 24.52 0.97
N ARG A 28 -11.51 25.34 1.88
CA ARG A 28 -12.88 25.23 2.41
C ARG A 28 -13.45 26.61 2.70
N ARG A 29 -14.77 26.63 2.94
CA ARG A 29 -15.50 27.83 3.38
C ARG A 29 -16.26 27.54 4.66
N THR A 30 -16.30 28.54 5.53
CA THR A 30 -17.19 28.52 6.71
C THR A 30 -18.65 28.62 6.26
N SER A 31 -19.59 28.37 7.19
CA SER A 31 -21.02 28.61 6.96
C SER A 31 -21.34 30.06 6.58
N GLN A 32 -20.50 31.01 6.99
CA GLN A 32 -20.59 32.43 6.65
C GLN A 32 -19.84 32.79 5.34
N GLY A 33 -19.36 31.79 4.59
CA GLY A 33 -18.68 31.98 3.30
C GLY A 33 -17.21 32.39 3.38
N LYS A 34 -16.66 32.63 4.60
CA LYS A 34 -15.23 32.95 4.79
C LYS A 34 -14.34 31.80 4.34
N LEU A 35 -13.34 32.12 3.52
CA LEU A 35 -12.35 31.18 3.02
C LEU A 35 -11.36 30.77 4.12
N PHE A 36 -10.99 29.50 4.14
CA PHE A 36 -9.86 29.00 4.90
C PHE A 36 -9.29 27.74 4.23
N CYS A 37 -8.08 27.36 4.63
CA CYS A 37 -7.46 26.12 4.26
C CYS A 37 -7.26 25.24 5.50
N ASP A 38 -7.62 23.96 5.38
CA ASP A 38 -7.14 22.91 6.29
C ASP A 38 -5.95 22.21 5.62
N ALA A 39 -4.84 22.12 6.31
CA ALA A 39 -3.67 21.39 5.82
C ALA A 39 -3.20 20.35 6.84
N THR A 40 -2.64 19.26 6.34
CA THR A 40 -1.95 18.26 7.16
C THR A 40 -0.45 18.51 7.04
N ALA A 41 0.21 18.63 8.17
CA ALA A 41 1.63 18.90 8.24
C ALA A 41 2.33 17.94 9.20
N ARG A 42 3.63 17.75 9.04
CA ARG A 42 4.44 16.91 9.91
C ARG A 42 5.88 17.38 10.00
N ASN A 43 6.56 16.97 11.06
CA ASN A 43 8.03 17.04 11.14
C ASN A 43 8.58 15.73 11.73
N ALA A 44 9.85 15.71 12.14
CA ALA A 44 10.50 14.53 12.70
C ALA A 44 9.82 13.98 13.98
N THR A 45 8.99 14.78 14.64
CA THR A 45 8.42 14.48 15.96
C THR A 45 6.93 14.14 15.94
N GLY A 46 6.24 14.31 14.80
CA GLY A 46 4.82 13.97 14.69
C GLY A 46 4.09 14.67 13.55
N SER A 47 2.76 14.59 13.61
CA SER A 47 1.82 15.19 12.65
C SER A 47 0.91 16.21 13.33
N LEU A 48 0.48 17.21 12.56
CA LEU A 48 -0.22 18.40 13.00
C LEU A 48 -1.26 18.82 11.97
N ALA A 49 -2.47 19.16 12.42
CA ALA A 49 -3.47 19.82 11.59
C ALA A 49 -3.23 21.33 11.60
N LEU A 50 -3.06 21.93 10.42
CA LEU A 50 -2.92 23.38 10.23
C LEU A 50 -4.26 23.99 9.83
N LYS A 51 -4.54 25.17 10.37
CA LYS A 51 -5.67 26.02 10.01
C LYS A 51 -5.19 27.36 9.49
N ILE A 52 -5.54 27.73 8.28
CA ILE A 52 -5.04 28.94 7.62
C ILE A 52 -6.22 29.76 7.12
N TRP A 53 -6.42 30.93 7.68
CA TRP A 53 -7.57 31.78 7.33
C TRP A 53 -7.32 32.53 6.02
N GLY A 54 -8.40 32.89 5.31
CA GLY A 54 -8.34 33.62 4.05
C GLY A 54 -7.54 34.93 4.11
N GLU A 55 -7.55 35.60 5.25
CA GLU A 55 -6.75 36.82 5.48
C GLU A 55 -5.25 36.53 5.43
N THR A 56 -4.80 35.42 6.01
CA THR A 56 -3.42 34.95 5.95
C THR A 56 -3.04 34.48 4.55
N LEU A 57 -3.94 33.75 3.88
CA LEU A 57 -3.74 33.28 2.51
C LEU A 57 -3.55 34.45 1.52
N ALA A 58 -4.30 35.54 1.70
CA ALA A 58 -4.23 36.71 0.83
C ALA A 58 -2.91 37.50 0.95
N GLN A 59 -2.16 37.30 2.03
CA GLN A 59 -0.93 38.04 2.35
C GLN A 59 0.35 37.28 1.97
N SER A 60 0.23 36.02 1.56
CA SER A 60 1.36 35.10 1.40
C SER A 60 1.32 34.37 0.07
N THR A 61 2.40 33.64 -0.25
CA THR A 61 2.46 32.77 -1.43
C THR A 61 1.38 31.69 -1.37
N GLU A 62 0.95 31.16 -2.53
CA GLU A 62 0.04 30.02 -2.58
C GLU A 62 0.60 28.84 -1.78
N ILE A 63 -0.22 28.31 -0.86
CA ILE A 63 0.18 27.18 -0.04
C ILE A 63 -0.14 25.86 -0.74
N LYS A 64 0.85 24.98 -0.80
CA LYS A 64 0.79 23.67 -1.47
C LYS A 64 1.62 22.64 -0.70
N PRO A 65 1.49 21.34 -1.00
CA PRO A 65 2.42 20.34 -0.44
C PRO A 65 3.88 20.77 -0.66
N GLY A 66 4.73 20.56 0.35
CA GLY A 66 6.10 21.07 0.34
C GLY A 66 6.64 21.42 1.72
N LEU A 67 7.83 22.03 1.74
CA LEU A 67 8.49 22.47 2.97
C LEU A 67 8.10 23.91 3.32
N TRP A 68 7.63 24.09 4.55
CA TRP A 68 7.14 25.37 5.04
C TRP A 68 7.66 25.68 6.44
N GLY A 69 8.04 26.94 6.64
CA GLY A 69 8.13 27.54 7.96
C GLY A 69 6.77 28.14 8.28
N VAL A 70 6.15 27.73 9.39
CA VAL A 70 4.85 28.24 9.84
C VAL A 70 4.99 28.88 11.21
N THR A 71 4.34 30.02 11.40
CA THR A 71 4.22 30.70 12.68
C THR A 71 2.74 30.73 13.08
N GLY A 72 2.44 30.45 14.34
CA GLY A 72 1.06 30.36 14.80
C GLY A 72 0.93 29.86 16.23
N ARG A 73 -0.28 29.40 16.56
CA ARG A 73 -0.63 28.93 17.91
C ARG A 73 -1.41 27.63 17.83
N LEU A 74 -1.16 26.73 18.77
CA LEU A 74 -2.02 25.57 18.95
C LEU A 74 -3.28 25.97 19.70
N GLU A 75 -4.43 25.72 19.08
CA GLU A 75 -5.75 26.00 19.62
C GLU A 75 -6.60 24.73 19.61
N SER A 76 -7.67 24.72 20.41
CA SER A 76 -8.67 23.65 20.40
C SER A 76 -9.96 24.17 19.77
N PHE A 77 -10.47 23.45 18.77
CA PHE A 77 -11.77 23.73 18.17
C PHE A 77 -12.57 22.43 18.09
N GLN A 78 -13.76 22.42 18.71
CA GLN A 78 -14.60 21.22 18.83
C GLN A 78 -13.80 20.02 19.37
N GLU A 79 -13.00 20.25 20.43
CA GLU A 79 -12.14 19.26 21.08
C GLU A 79 -11.00 18.69 20.21
N ARG A 80 -10.77 19.25 19.02
CA ARG A 80 -9.65 18.90 18.16
C ARG A 80 -8.57 19.96 18.22
N ALA A 81 -7.34 19.52 18.45
CA ALA A 81 -6.17 20.37 18.36
C ALA A 81 -5.93 20.77 16.89
N GLN A 82 -5.76 22.07 16.65
CA GLN A 82 -5.39 22.62 15.35
C GLN A 82 -4.41 23.78 15.56
N PHE A 83 -3.39 23.87 14.71
CA PHE A 83 -2.44 24.97 14.75
C PHE A 83 -2.91 26.06 13.81
N VAL A 84 -3.36 27.17 14.38
CA VAL A 84 -3.84 28.33 13.65
C VAL A 84 -2.65 29.14 13.18
N VAL A 85 -2.44 29.13 11.86
CA VAL A 85 -1.30 29.75 11.20
C VAL A 85 -1.55 31.25 11.06
N ALA A 86 -0.63 32.04 11.60
CA ALA A 86 -0.60 33.50 11.47
C ALA A 86 0.27 33.95 10.28
N GLU A 87 1.37 33.25 10.02
CA GLU A 87 2.29 33.52 8.92
C GLU A 87 2.88 32.19 8.42
N TYR A 88 3.18 32.11 7.12
CA TYR A 88 3.92 30.98 6.58
C TYR A 88 4.80 31.41 5.41
N ARG A 89 5.91 30.69 5.19
CA ARG A 89 6.83 30.94 4.08
C ARG A 89 7.49 29.64 3.60
N PRO A 90 7.81 29.52 2.30
CA PRO A 90 8.57 28.37 1.82
C PRO A 90 9.96 28.33 2.47
N ILE A 91 10.47 27.14 2.72
CA ILE A 91 11.83 26.92 3.22
C ILE A 91 12.57 25.92 2.35
N THR A 92 13.90 25.96 2.39
CA THR A 92 14.74 24.99 1.68
C THR A 92 14.93 23.72 2.51
N ILE A 93 15.31 22.63 1.85
CA ILE A 93 15.69 21.39 2.54
C ILE A 93 16.91 21.59 3.47
N ALA A 94 17.84 22.47 3.11
CA ALA A 94 18.97 22.81 3.95
C ALA A 94 18.53 23.46 5.27
N GLN A 95 17.58 24.40 5.21
CA GLN A 95 16.98 25.01 6.40
C GLN A 95 16.24 23.97 7.25
N TYR A 96 15.47 23.08 6.62
CA TYR A 96 14.78 22.01 7.33
C TYR A 96 15.77 21.13 8.11
N ARG A 97 16.84 20.66 7.45
CA ARG A 97 17.87 19.81 8.06
C ARG A 97 18.61 20.51 9.19
N GLU A 98 18.97 21.77 9.00
CA GLU A 98 19.66 22.57 10.02
C GLU A 98 18.84 22.63 11.33
N HIS A 99 17.53 22.77 11.23
CA HIS A 99 16.66 22.91 12.39
C HIS A 99 16.10 21.61 12.95
N GLN A 100 15.83 20.61 12.10
CA GLN A 100 15.26 19.32 12.52
C GLN A 100 16.33 18.29 12.88
N GLY A 101 17.55 18.44 12.36
CA GLY A 101 18.60 17.42 12.50
C GLY A 101 18.30 16.10 11.77
N SER A 102 17.28 16.08 10.90
CA SER A 102 16.86 14.90 10.15
C SER A 102 16.40 15.26 8.73
N GLU A 103 16.27 14.25 7.88
CA GLU A 103 15.54 14.39 6.61
C GLU A 103 14.04 14.58 6.86
N PRO A 104 13.33 15.29 5.97
CA PRO A 104 11.87 15.34 6.01
C PRO A 104 11.29 13.95 5.73
N VAL A 105 10.30 13.55 6.53
CA VAL A 105 9.54 12.33 6.29
C VAL A 105 8.45 12.64 5.28
N LEU A 106 8.65 12.18 4.04
CA LEU A 106 7.71 12.39 2.93
C LEU A 106 6.75 11.19 2.78
N PRO A 107 5.49 11.44 2.38
CA PRO A 107 4.55 10.40 1.98
C PRO A 107 5.12 9.47 0.90
N ARG A 108 4.99 8.16 1.11
CA ARG A 108 5.46 7.14 0.17
C ARG A 108 4.32 6.24 -0.28
N ALA A 109 4.44 5.78 -1.52
CA ALA A 109 3.64 4.70 -2.06
C ALA A 109 4.46 3.40 -2.04
N TYR A 110 3.87 2.34 -1.51
CA TYR A 110 4.40 0.98 -1.50
C TYR A 110 3.54 0.13 -2.43
N THR A 111 3.94 0.04 -3.69
CA THR A 111 3.26 -0.81 -4.66
C THR A 111 3.72 -2.26 -4.47
N MET A 112 2.80 -3.20 -4.34
CA MET A 112 3.15 -4.58 -4.02
C MET A 112 2.24 -5.61 -4.67
N ASP A 113 2.78 -6.82 -4.78
CA ASP A 113 2.11 -8.04 -5.24
C ASP A 113 2.73 -9.27 -4.54
N ILE A 114 1.96 -10.35 -4.41
CA ILE A 114 2.42 -11.62 -3.84
C ILE A 114 2.33 -12.78 -4.82
N GLU A 115 3.34 -13.65 -4.77
CA GLU A 115 3.27 -14.95 -5.39
C GLU A 115 3.02 -16.05 -4.37
N THR A 116 2.16 -16.99 -4.74
CA THR A 116 1.69 -18.04 -3.84
C THR A 116 1.85 -19.43 -4.44
N LEU A 117 2.03 -20.41 -3.56
CA LEU A 117 2.07 -21.83 -3.92
C LEU A 117 1.16 -22.61 -3.00
N THR A 118 0.65 -23.74 -3.48
CA THR A 118 -0.06 -24.69 -2.63
C THR A 118 0.90 -25.37 -1.65
N LEU A 119 0.46 -25.58 -0.41
CA LEU A 119 1.18 -26.39 0.57
C LEU A 119 1.21 -27.85 0.12
N SER A 120 2.37 -28.51 0.21
CA SER A 120 2.53 -29.93 -0.16
C SER A 120 1.47 -30.82 0.51
N ASP A 121 1.28 -30.63 1.80
CA ASP A 121 0.44 -31.47 2.65
C ASP A 121 -1.06 -31.19 2.42
N PHE A 122 -1.39 -30.12 1.70
CA PHE A 122 -2.78 -29.87 1.30
C PHE A 122 -3.29 -30.98 0.37
N ARG A 123 -2.41 -31.64 -0.38
CA ARG A 123 -2.76 -32.74 -1.30
C ARG A 123 -3.54 -33.84 -0.60
N GLU A 124 -3.22 -34.16 0.66
CA GLU A 124 -3.90 -35.18 1.47
C GLU A 124 -5.38 -34.83 1.77
N ARG A 125 -5.75 -33.55 1.69
CA ARG A 125 -7.10 -33.08 2.01
C ARG A 125 -8.03 -33.10 0.80
N ILE A 126 -7.50 -33.11 -0.42
CA ILE A 126 -8.27 -32.83 -1.63
C ILE A 126 -9.24 -33.97 -1.95
N GLY A 127 -8.74 -35.20 -2.09
CA GLY A 127 -9.58 -36.37 -2.41
C GLY A 127 -10.76 -36.54 -1.45
N PRO A 128 -10.51 -36.58 -0.11
CA PRO A 128 -11.60 -36.66 0.87
C PRO A 128 -12.59 -35.48 0.80
N GLN A 129 -12.13 -34.27 0.47
CA GLN A 129 -13.00 -33.11 0.31
C GLN A 129 -13.87 -33.19 -0.95
N LEU A 130 -13.30 -33.62 -2.08
CA LEU A 130 -14.04 -33.77 -3.33
C LEU A 130 -15.08 -34.88 -3.23
N GLU A 131 -14.71 -36.04 -2.67
CA GLU A 131 -15.64 -37.14 -2.44
C GLU A 131 -16.80 -36.71 -1.53
N ARG A 132 -16.50 -36.01 -0.43
CA ARG A 132 -17.53 -35.46 0.46
C ARG A 132 -18.41 -34.43 -0.24
N SER A 133 -17.83 -33.55 -1.06
CA SER A 133 -18.57 -32.51 -1.78
C SER A 133 -19.51 -33.08 -2.82
N LEU A 134 -19.09 -34.14 -3.51
CA LEU A 134 -19.94 -34.91 -4.42
C LEU A 134 -21.10 -35.59 -3.67
N LYS A 135 -20.79 -36.30 -2.57
CA LYS A 135 -21.81 -37.01 -1.76
C LYS A 135 -22.86 -36.07 -1.16
N LEU A 136 -22.46 -34.86 -0.78
CA LEU A 136 -23.34 -33.85 -0.20
C LEU A 136 -24.07 -32.99 -1.24
N GLY A 137 -23.77 -33.17 -2.53
CA GLY A 137 -24.37 -32.34 -3.60
C GLY A 137 -23.88 -30.88 -3.59
N ASN A 138 -22.73 -30.60 -2.98
CA ASN A 138 -22.14 -29.25 -2.91
C ASN A 138 -21.28 -28.91 -4.14
N MET A 139 -21.08 -29.88 -5.03
CA MET A 139 -20.24 -29.75 -6.22
C MET A 139 -21.07 -29.18 -7.39
N ARG A 140 -20.54 -28.15 -8.07
CA ARG A 140 -21.17 -27.61 -9.29
C ARG A 140 -21.18 -28.66 -10.40
N LEU A 141 -22.19 -28.64 -11.27
CA LEU A 141 -22.36 -29.63 -12.36
C LEU A 141 -21.10 -29.81 -13.22
N GLU A 142 -20.49 -28.70 -13.64
CA GLU A 142 -19.25 -28.74 -14.44
C GLU A 142 -18.08 -29.39 -13.69
N GLN A 143 -18.00 -29.16 -12.38
CA GLN A 143 -16.96 -29.77 -11.54
C GLN A 143 -17.22 -31.25 -11.33
N GLN A 144 -18.49 -31.63 -11.13
CA GLN A 144 -18.89 -33.03 -11.04
C GLN A 144 -18.56 -33.78 -12.32
N GLN A 145 -18.81 -33.19 -13.48
CA GLN A 145 -18.45 -33.79 -14.76
C GLN A 145 -16.94 -34.03 -14.86
N ARG A 146 -16.11 -33.02 -14.56
CA ARG A 146 -14.64 -33.19 -14.56
C ARG A 146 -14.17 -34.24 -13.57
N TYR A 147 -14.70 -34.24 -12.36
CA TYR A 147 -14.35 -35.20 -11.31
C TYR A 147 -14.69 -36.64 -11.69
N LEU A 148 -15.86 -36.87 -12.30
CA LEU A 148 -16.29 -38.21 -12.71
C LEU A 148 -15.59 -38.69 -13.99
N GLU A 149 -15.13 -37.77 -14.84
CA GLU A 149 -14.34 -38.07 -16.03
C GLU A 149 -12.91 -38.50 -15.66
N ASP A 150 -12.25 -37.72 -14.80
CA ASP A 150 -10.91 -38.02 -14.29
C ASP A 150 -10.71 -37.44 -12.89
N ILE A 151 -10.79 -38.32 -11.88
CA ILE A 151 -10.62 -37.97 -10.47
C ILE A 151 -9.23 -37.37 -10.24
N ALA A 152 -8.18 -37.98 -10.80
CA ALA A 152 -6.81 -37.56 -10.54
C ALA A 152 -6.53 -36.18 -11.17
N ALA A 153 -7.06 -35.93 -12.37
CA ALA A 153 -6.93 -34.62 -13.00
C ALA A 153 -7.68 -33.51 -12.23
N GLU A 154 -8.90 -33.78 -11.72
CA GLU A 154 -9.61 -32.79 -10.91
C GLU A 154 -8.95 -32.57 -9.53
N GLU A 155 -8.38 -33.63 -8.94
CA GLU A 155 -7.56 -33.50 -7.72
C GLU A 155 -6.34 -32.61 -7.95
N GLU A 156 -5.60 -32.80 -9.05
CA GLU A 156 -4.44 -31.97 -9.40
C GLU A 156 -4.86 -30.52 -9.69
N ARG A 157 -5.96 -30.31 -10.39
CA ARG A 157 -6.52 -28.96 -10.61
C ARG A 157 -6.87 -28.28 -9.28
N CYS A 158 -7.52 -29.00 -8.36
CA CYS A 158 -7.85 -28.46 -7.04
C CYS A 158 -6.60 -28.19 -6.20
N TYR A 159 -5.55 -29.00 -6.38
CA TYR A 159 -4.26 -28.76 -5.75
C TYR A 159 -3.66 -27.46 -6.25
N GLN A 160 -3.60 -27.23 -7.56
CA GLN A 160 -3.08 -25.98 -8.13
C GLN A 160 -3.90 -24.75 -7.66
N LEU A 161 -5.23 -24.85 -7.62
CA LEU A 161 -6.09 -23.78 -7.11
C LEU A 161 -5.92 -23.50 -5.60
N GLY A 162 -5.27 -24.42 -4.86
CA GLY A 162 -4.97 -24.26 -3.45
C GLY A 162 -4.06 -23.08 -3.15
N SER A 163 -3.30 -22.57 -4.12
CA SER A 163 -2.48 -21.36 -3.98
C SER A 163 -3.32 -20.10 -3.77
N LEU A 164 -4.58 -20.09 -4.24
CA LEU A 164 -5.50 -18.95 -4.14
C LEU A 164 -6.14 -18.78 -2.75
N SER A 165 -5.73 -19.55 -1.74
CA SER A 165 -6.22 -19.42 -0.36
C SER A 165 -5.10 -19.65 0.64
N ALA A 166 -4.94 -18.75 1.63
CA ALA A 166 -3.91 -18.88 2.65
C ALA A 166 -4.07 -20.11 3.58
N ALA A 167 -5.25 -20.75 3.57
CA ALA A 167 -5.53 -21.97 4.32
C ALA A 167 -4.98 -23.24 3.65
N SER A 168 -4.74 -23.19 2.35
CA SER A 168 -4.20 -24.29 1.52
C SER A 168 -2.87 -23.94 0.86
N GLY A 169 -2.54 -22.66 0.78
CA GLY A 169 -1.34 -22.14 0.17
C GLY A 169 -0.42 -21.44 1.16
N ARG A 170 0.74 -21.05 0.63
CA ARG A 170 1.81 -20.30 1.29
C ARG A 170 2.28 -19.19 0.37
N ILE A 171 2.87 -18.17 0.97
CA ILE A 171 3.57 -17.13 0.22
C ILE A 171 4.93 -17.67 -0.22
N LEU A 172 5.19 -17.58 -1.52
CA LEU A 172 6.49 -17.83 -2.13
C LEU A 172 7.31 -16.54 -2.20
N SER A 173 6.69 -15.43 -2.63
CA SER A 173 7.37 -14.14 -2.66
C SER A 173 6.44 -12.96 -2.43
N ILE A 174 7.00 -11.85 -1.95
CA ILE A 174 6.34 -10.55 -1.82
C ILE A 174 7.24 -9.54 -2.51
N ALA A 175 6.81 -8.97 -3.63
CA ALA A 175 7.53 -7.89 -4.30
C ALA A 175 6.96 -6.55 -3.87
N VAL A 176 7.84 -5.57 -3.68
CA VAL A 176 7.46 -4.21 -3.30
C VAL A 176 8.32 -3.20 -4.05
N HIS A 177 7.66 -2.19 -4.63
CA HIS A 177 8.26 -0.96 -5.13
C HIS A 177 7.88 0.19 -4.21
N GLU A 178 8.87 0.75 -3.53
CA GLU A 178 8.77 1.96 -2.73
C GLU A 178 9.08 3.18 -3.62
N GLY A 179 8.18 4.17 -3.64
CA GLY A 179 8.38 5.39 -4.43
C GLY A 179 7.48 6.55 -4.01
N PRO A 180 7.55 7.69 -4.72
CA PRO A 180 6.73 8.86 -4.41
C PRO A 180 5.24 8.60 -4.68
N ILE A 181 4.34 9.33 -4.02
CA ILE A 181 2.92 9.36 -4.42
C ILE A 181 2.75 10.30 -5.62
N PRO A 182 2.18 9.85 -6.76
CA PRO A 182 1.94 10.68 -7.94
C PRO A 182 1.12 11.93 -7.61
N GLY A 183 1.45 13.04 -8.26
CA GLY A 183 0.79 14.34 -8.02
C GLY A 183 1.26 15.09 -6.77
N LEU A 184 2.11 14.49 -5.91
CA LEU A 184 2.74 15.19 -4.80
C LEU A 184 4.14 15.71 -5.19
N ASP A 185 4.26 17.01 -5.38
CA ASP A 185 5.54 17.72 -5.53
C ASP A 185 5.92 18.37 -4.20
N PHE A 186 7.13 18.04 -3.72
CA PHE A 186 7.69 18.61 -2.49
C PHE A 186 8.81 19.63 -2.76
N GLY A 187 8.77 20.31 -3.91
CA GLY A 187 9.71 21.36 -4.26
C GLY A 187 11.06 20.81 -4.73
N GLY A 188 11.02 19.74 -5.53
CA GLY A 188 12.23 19.12 -6.10
C GLY A 188 13.06 18.29 -5.12
N ILE A 189 12.51 17.90 -3.98
CA ILE A 189 13.14 16.91 -3.10
C ILE A 189 13.07 15.55 -3.80
N GLU A 190 14.22 15.01 -4.19
CA GLU A 190 14.31 13.68 -4.77
C GLU A 190 13.85 12.63 -3.76
N GLN A 191 12.90 11.80 -4.18
CA GLN A 191 12.44 10.65 -3.42
C GLN A 191 13.02 9.40 -4.06
N PRO A 192 13.86 8.62 -3.33
CA PRO A 192 14.44 7.42 -3.87
C PRO A 192 13.35 6.40 -4.20
N GLN A 193 13.51 5.72 -5.34
CA GLN A 193 12.68 4.59 -5.71
C GLN A 193 13.47 3.30 -5.49
N ARG A 194 12.85 2.29 -4.90
CA ARG A 194 13.52 1.04 -4.52
C ARG A 194 12.60 -0.14 -4.72
N GLU A 195 13.15 -1.20 -5.29
CA GLU A 195 12.50 -2.49 -5.42
C GLU A 195 13.06 -3.47 -4.40
N ARG A 196 12.19 -4.29 -3.84
CA ARG A 196 12.53 -5.33 -2.86
C ARG A 196 11.68 -6.55 -3.12
N VAL A 197 12.26 -7.73 -2.91
CA VAL A 197 11.51 -8.98 -2.88
C VAL A 197 11.86 -9.75 -1.62
N PHE A 198 10.85 -10.24 -0.94
CA PHE A 198 10.94 -11.17 0.18
C PHE A 198 10.56 -12.58 -0.31
N GLY A 199 11.11 -13.65 0.26
CA GLY A 199 10.78 -15.03 -0.12
C GLY A 199 11.65 -15.65 -1.22
N ILE A 200 12.20 -14.85 -2.13
CA ILE A 200 13.23 -15.27 -3.09
C ILE A 200 14.35 -14.24 -3.00
N ASP A 201 15.61 -14.66 -2.87
CA ASP A 201 16.76 -13.74 -2.83
C ASP A 201 17.24 -13.32 -4.23
N GLU A 202 18.28 -12.48 -4.32
CA GLU A 202 18.81 -11.97 -5.59
C GLU A 202 19.50 -13.05 -6.43
N ASP A 203 19.99 -14.11 -5.78
CA ASP A 203 20.60 -15.27 -6.44
C ASP A 203 19.55 -16.29 -6.91
N GLY A 204 18.26 -16.01 -6.69
CA GLY A 204 17.16 -16.89 -7.09
C GLY A 204 16.95 -18.07 -6.14
N ASN A 205 17.35 -17.97 -4.87
CA ASN A 205 17.09 -19.00 -3.87
C ASN A 205 15.87 -18.66 -3.02
N GLU A 206 15.05 -19.67 -2.78
CA GLU A 206 13.91 -19.56 -1.89
C GLU A 206 14.35 -19.34 -0.43
N GLN A 207 13.61 -18.49 0.26
CA GLN A 207 13.76 -18.17 1.67
C GLN A 207 12.56 -18.69 2.46
N ASP A 208 12.80 -19.06 3.71
CA ASP A 208 11.73 -19.48 4.64
C ASP A 208 10.59 -18.44 4.71
N GLU A 209 9.33 -18.90 4.57
CA GLU A 209 8.14 -18.04 4.54
C GLU A 209 8.03 -17.20 5.82
N LYS A 210 8.24 -17.81 6.99
CA LYS A 210 8.13 -17.13 8.28
C LYS A 210 9.15 -16.01 8.43
N LYS A 211 10.42 -16.27 8.06
CA LYS A 211 11.47 -15.25 8.03
C LYS A 211 11.14 -14.13 7.04
N SER A 212 10.61 -14.48 5.87
CA SER A 212 10.24 -13.52 4.83
C SER A 212 9.12 -12.60 5.29
N LEU A 213 8.08 -13.13 5.94
CA LEU A 213 7.01 -12.37 6.56
C LEU A 213 7.53 -11.42 7.65
N LEU A 214 8.40 -11.88 8.54
CA LEU A 214 8.99 -11.02 9.58
C LEU A 214 9.81 -9.86 8.98
N ARG A 215 10.59 -10.13 7.92
CA ARG A 215 11.35 -9.09 7.22
C ARG A 215 10.44 -8.09 6.50
N PHE A 216 9.34 -8.56 5.92
CA PHE A 216 8.33 -7.69 5.30
C PHE A 216 7.64 -6.80 6.36
N LEU A 217 7.24 -7.36 7.50
CA LEU A 217 6.64 -6.59 8.59
C LEU A 217 7.60 -5.56 9.18
N GLU A 218 8.87 -5.91 9.34
CA GLU A 218 9.91 -4.96 9.78
C GLU A 218 10.12 -3.84 8.76
N PHE A 219 10.08 -4.16 7.46
CA PHE A 219 10.15 -3.16 6.40
C PHE A 219 8.96 -2.19 6.42
N MET A 220 7.76 -2.70 6.74
CA MET A 220 6.53 -1.91 6.82
C MET A 220 6.30 -1.23 8.19
N LYS A 221 7.23 -1.32 9.14
CA LYS A 221 7.00 -0.87 10.52
C LYS A 221 6.68 0.62 10.68
N ASP A 222 7.24 1.44 9.79
CA ASP A 222 7.11 2.90 9.80
C ASP A 222 6.03 3.39 8.82
N PHE A 223 5.25 2.48 8.24
CA PHE A 223 4.13 2.81 7.38
C PHE A 223 3.03 3.52 8.17
N ASP A 224 2.66 4.72 7.71
CA ASP A 224 1.57 5.50 8.30
C ASP A 224 0.40 5.58 7.31
N ARG A 225 -0.66 4.82 7.55
CA ARG A 225 -1.86 4.79 6.68
C ARG A 225 -2.61 6.12 6.54
N GLU A 226 -2.27 7.16 7.31
CA GLU A 226 -2.82 8.51 7.14
C GLU A 226 -2.00 9.35 6.14
N THR A 227 -0.75 8.97 5.84
CA THR A 227 0.13 9.71 4.92
C THR A 227 0.67 8.87 3.77
N ASP A 228 1.01 7.62 4.03
CA ASP A 228 1.52 6.66 3.05
C ASP A 228 0.39 5.90 2.37
N GLU A 229 0.71 5.25 1.25
CA GLU A 229 -0.25 4.49 0.47
C GLU A 229 0.29 3.11 0.11
N LEU A 230 -0.46 2.07 0.43
CA LEU A 230 -0.25 0.73 -0.12
C LEU A 230 -0.98 0.64 -1.46
N VAL A 231 -0.27 0.25 -2.51
CA VAL A 231 -0.84 0.17 -3.86
C VAL A 231 -0.76 -1.28 -4.34
N GLY A 232 -1.81 -1.77 -4.97
CA GLY A 232 -1.79 -3.10 -5.57
C GLY A 232 -2.97 -3.33 -6.50
N HIS A 233 -3.08 -4.52 -7.06
CA HIS A 233 -4.20 -4.92 -7.90
C HIS A 233 -5.01 -6.03 -7.22
N ASN A 234 -6.24 -5.73 -6.79
CA ASN A 234 -7.02 -6.61 -5.90
C ASN A 234 -6.36 -6.85 -4.52
N ILE A 235 -5.48 -5.94 -4.10
CA ILE A 235 -4.72 -5.99 -2.84
C ILE A 235 -5.61 -6.08 -1.59
N ILE A 236 -6.81 -5.48 -1.64
CA ILE A 236 -7.80 -5.54 -0.55
C ILE A 236 -8.45 -6.93 -0.49
N GLY A 237 -8.72 -7.51 -1.66
CA GLY A 237 -9.44 -8.77 -1.79
C GLY A 237 -8.57 -10.01 -1.65
N PHE A 238 -7.26 -9.88 -1.84
CA PHE A 238 -6.34 -11.02 -1.91
C PHE A 238 -5.09 -10.84 -1.04
N ASP A 239 -4.14 -10.01 -1.45
CA ASP A 239 -2.78 -9.94 -0.91
C ASP A 239 -2.73 -9.65 0.59
N LEU A 240 -3.38 -8.56 1.03
CA LEU A 240 -3.35 -8.15 2.44
C LEU A 240 -4.03 -9.18 3.37
N PRO A 241 -5.23 -9.70 3.04
CA PRO A 241 -5.80 -10.83 3.77
C PRO A 241 -4.88 -12.06 3.80
N PHE A 242 -4.25 -12.40 2.67
CA PHE A 242 -3.40 -13.58 2.55
C PHE A 242 -2.18 -13.47 3.46
N ILE A 243 -1.45 -12.34 3.40
CA ILE A 243 -0.31 -12.05 4.27
C ILE A 243 -0.70 -12.15 5.74
N PHE A 244 -1.82 -11.53 6.14
CA PHE A 244 -2.28 -11.58 7.53
C PHE A 244 -2.61 -13.00 7.98
N GLN A 245 -3.32 -13.77 7.16
CA GLN A 245 -3.66 -15.17 7.45
C GLN A 245 -2.42 -16.06 7.56
N ARG A 246 -1.41 -15.84 6.72
CA ARG A 246 -0.13 -16.56 6.80
C ARG A 246 0.69 -16.16 8.03
N CYS A 247 0.64 -14.90 8.47
CA CYS A 247 1.19 -14.50 9.77
C CYS A 247 0.55 -15.30 10.91
N LEU A 248 -0.79 -15.45 10.91
CA LEU A 248 -1.50 -16.27 11.91
C LEU A 248 -1.07 -17.74 11.85
N ALA A 249 -0.98 -18.32 10.65
CA ALA A 249 -0.56 -19.72 10.46
C ALA A 249 0.85 -20.00 11.02
N HIS A 250 1.74 -19.00 10.99
CA HIS A 250 3.10 -19.08 11.53
C HIS A 250 3.25 -18.65 13.00
N GLY A 251 2.14 -18.28 13.65
CA GLY A 251 2.14 -17.76 15.02
C GLY A 251 2.85 -16.40 15.16
N ILE A 252 2.89 -15.60 14.09
CA ILE A 252 3.43 -14.24 14.12
C ILE A 252 2.35 -13.30 14.66
N SER A 253 2.65 -12.61 15.75
CA SER A 253 1.79 -11.53 16.27
C SER A 253 1.97 -10.29 15.40
N ALA A 254 1.18 -10.18 14.33
CA ALA A 254 1.16 -9.02 13.45
C ALA A 254 -0.12 -8.21 13.67
N LYS A 255 0.02 -6.90 13.84
CA LYS A 255 -1.11 -5.99 13.67
C LYS A 255 -1.33 -5.80 12.16
N PRO A 256 -2.57 -5.84 11.65
CA PRO A 256 -2.83 -5.48 10.26
C PRO A 256 -2.25 -4.11 9.94
N ILE A 257 -1.55 -3.99 8.80
CA ILE A 257 -0.93 -2.73 8.35
C ILE A 257 -2.01 -1.67 8.11
N VAL A 258 -3.20 -2.11 7.68
CA VAL A 258 -4.39 -1.30 7.42
C VAL A 258 -5.64 -1.98 7.98
N ASP A 259 -6.72 -1.21 8.19
CA ASP A 259 -7.99 -1.76 8.67
C ASP A 259 -8.91 -2.12 7.51
N LEU A 260 -8.87 -3.38 7.09
CA LEU A 260 -9.70 -3.92 5.99
C LEU A 260 -11.22 -3.96 6.30
N ARG A 261 -11.64 -3.61 7.53
CA ARG A 261 -13.06 -3.53 7.91
C ARG A 261 -13.68 -2.18 7.52
N GLU A 262 -12.87 -1.18 7.21
CA GLU A 262 -13.34 0.14 6.79
C GLU A 262 -14.05 0.02 5.43
N TYR A 263 -15.13 0.79 5.24
CA TYR A 263 -15.82 0.85 3.95
C TYR A 263 -14.89 1.34 2.84
N ASN A 264 -14.10 2.38 3.15
CA ASN A 264 -12.98 2.84 2.34
C ASN A 264 -11.71 2.60 3.15
N VAL A 265 -10.92 1.59 2.78
CA VAL A 265 -9.69 1.24 3.49
C VAL A 265 -8.68 2.38 3.36
N ARG A 266 -8.42 3.10 4.46
CA ARG A 266 -7.46 4.21 4.46
C ARG A 266 -6.02 3.72 4.22
N GLY A 267 -5.27 4.51 3.45
CA GLY A 267 -3.89 4.21 3.10
C GLY A 267 -3.75 3.05 2.10
N VAL A 268 -4.80 2.72 1.34
CA VAL A 268 -4.74 1.70 0.29
C VAL A 268 -5.34 2.22 -1.01
N PHE A 269 -4.62 2.04 -2.11
CA PHE A 269 -5.08 2.24 -3.47
C PHE A 269 -5.11 0.89 -4.21
N ASP A 270 -6.30 0.31 -4.31
CA ASP A 270 -6.53 -0.91 -5.08
C ASP A 270 -6.90 -0.53 -6.52
N THR A 271 -6.00 -0.79 -7.47
CA THR A 271 -6.16 -0.40 -8.88
C THR A 271 -7.37 -1.08 -9.54
N MET A 272 -7.71 -2.32 -9.14
CA MET A 272 -8.89 -3.02 -9.64
C MET A 272 -10.16 -2.31 -9.13
N HIS A 273 -10.19 -1.95 -7.85
CA HIS A 273 -11.31 -1.23 -7.26
C HIS A 273 -11.47 0.19 -7.82
N ALA A 274 -10.36 0.90 -8.00
CA ALA A 274 -10.31 2.25 -8.56
C ALA A 274 -10.83 2.29 -10.00
N TRP A 275 -10.45 1.33 -10.84
CA TRP A 275 -10.97 1.18 -12.20
C TRP A 275 -12.50 1.14 -12.26
N TRP A 276 -13.12 0.48 -11.28
CA TRP A 276 -14.56 0.32 -11.18
C TRP A 276 -15.25 1.43 -10.38
N LEU A 277 -14.56 2.53 -10.07
CA LEU A 277 -15.08 3.63 -9.26
C LEU A 277 -15.67 3.14 -7.92
N GLY A 278 -15.05 2.11 -7.35
CA GLY A 278 -15.46 1.49 -6.09
C GLY A 278 -16.47 0.33 -6.22
N ALA A 279 -16.90 -0.04 -7.42
CA ALA A 279 -17.75 -1.22 -7.58
C ALA A 279 -16.92 -2.52 -7.46
N LYS A 280 -17.48 -3.52 -6.77
CA LYS A 280 -16.84 -4.85 -6.62
C LYS A 280 -17.02 -5.66 -7.90
N ARG A 281 -16.10 -5.49 -8.85
CA ARG A 281 -16.06 -6.21 -10.12
C ARG A 281 -14.64 -6.63 -10.43
N PHE A 282 -14.52 -7.73 -11.15
CA PHE A 282 -13.23 -8.23 -11.62
C PHE A 282 -12.84 -7.55 -12.94
N VAL A 283 -11.57 -7.20 -13.06
CA VAL A 283 -10.85 -6.87 -14.28
C VAL A 283 -9.39 -7.24 -14.02
N SER A 284 -8.67 -7.77 -15.00
CA SER A 284 -7.26 -8.12 -14.77
C SER A 284 -6.35 -6.88 -14.85
N LEU A 285 -5.19 -6.93 -14.20
CA LEU A 285 -4.16 -5.89 -14.33
C LEU A 285 -3.76 -5.70 -15.79
N ASP A 286 -3.65 -6.79 -16.53
CA ASP A 286 -3.33 -6.85 -17.95
C ASP A 286 -4.36 -6.10 -18.81
N ASP A 287 -5.66 -6.32 -18.58
CA ASP A 287 -6.73 -5.60 -19.29
C ASP A 287 -6.69 -4.09 -19.00
N ILE A 288 -6.44 -3.70 -17.75
CA ILE A 288 -6.28 -2.29 -17.37
C ILE A 288 -5.05 -1.69 -18.04
N ALA A 289 -3.91 -2.37 -17.98
CA ALA A 289 -2.66 -1.92 -18.57
C ALA A 289 -2.83 -1.70 -20.09
N TRP A 290 -3.41 -2.68 -20.79
CA TRP A 290 -3.75 -2.57 -22.21
C TRP A 290 -4.66 -1.38 -22.51
N ALA A 291 -5.74 -1.21 -21.75
CA ALA A 291 -6.68 -0.10 -21.94
C ALA A 291 -6.04 1.27 -21.72
N LEU A 292 -5.00 1.35 -20.88
CA LEU A 292 -4.23 2.55 -20.60
C LEU A 292 -3.01 2.74 -21.51
N GLY A 293 -2.78 1.83 -22.47
CA GLY A 293 -1.61 1.87 -23.35
C GLY A 293 -0.29 1.64 -22.61
N ILE A 294 -0.32 0.88 -21.52
CA ILE A 294 0.83 0.46 -20.73
C ILE A 294 1.21 -0.95 -21.18
N GLU A 295 2.50 -1.20 -21.36
CA GLU A 295 3.00 -2.54 -21.68
C GLU A 295 2.63 -3.53 -20.56
N SER A 296 2.10 -4.68 -20.96
CA SER A 296 1.64 -5.71 -20.05
C SER A 296 2.81 -6.31 -19.25
N SER A 297 2.50 -6.78 -18.04
CA SER A 297 3.43 -7.55 -17.24
C SER A 297 3.65 -8.97 -17.79
N LYS A 298 2.70 -9.44 -18.60
CA LYS A 298 2.76 -10.73 -19.29
C LYS A 298 3.65 -10.62 -20.53
N THR A 299 4.87 -11.11 -20.39
CA THR A 299 5.69 -11.45 -21.56
C THR A 299 5.27 -12.83 -22.09
N ALA A 300 5.58 -13.14 -23.35
CA ALA A 300 5.22 -14.42 -24.00
C ALA A 300 5.62 -15.68 -23.18
N THR A 301 6.53 -15.54 -22.22
CA THR A 301 7.04 -16.62 -21.36
C THR A 301 6.34 -16.78 -20.01
N ALA A 302 5.62 -15.78 -19.47
CA ALA A 302 5.09 -15.83 -18.10
C ALA A 302 3.63 -15.33 -18.01
N GLU A 303 2.69 -16.28 -17.86
CA GLU A 303 1.32 -16.02 -17.40
C GLU A 303 1.25 -16.55 -15.96
N GLY A 304 0.53 -15.89 -15.04
CA GLY A 304 0.42 -16.31 -13.62
C GLY A 304 -0.07 -17.75 -13.38
N SER A 305 -0.64 -18.41 -14.40
CA SER A 305 -0.88 -19.86 -14.42
C SER A 305 0.40 -20.71 -14.39
N LYS A 306 1.58 -20.11 -14.52
CA LYS A 306 2.88 -20.78 -14.63
C LYS A 306 3.72 -20.74 -13.35
N VAL A 307 3.33 -20.05 -12.28
CA VAL A 307 4.17 -19.96 -11.05
C VAL A 307 4.43 -21.36 -10.49
N PHE A 308 3.40 -22.21 -10.51
CA PHE A 308 3.53 -23.63 -10.15
C PHE A 308 4.54 -24.36 -11.04
N ASP A 309 4.43 -24.25 -12.37
CA ASP A 309 5.31 -24.93 -13.33
C ASP A 309 6.75 -24.42 -13.26
N LEU A 310 6.93 -23.10 -13.17
CA LEU A 310 8.24 -22.44 -13.01
C LEU A 310 8.91 -22.90 -11.73
N TYR A 311 8.16 -23.01 -10.63
CA TYR A 311 8.68 -23.47 -9.36
C TYR A 311 9.16 -24.93 -9.46
N HIS A 312 8.36 -25.81 -10.08
CA HIS A 312 8.76 -27.21 -10.29
C HIS A 312 9.94 -27.35 -11.25
N ALA A 313 10.10 -26.42 -12.18
CA ALA A 313 11.26 -26.33 -13.06
C ALA A 313 12.50 -25.68 -12.40
N GLY A 314 12.42 -25.26 -11.13
CA GLY A 314 13.53 -24.61 -10.40
C GLY A 314 13.83 -23.18 -10.88
N LYS A 315 12.89 -22.53 -11.57
CA LYS A 315 13.04 -21.21 -12.20
C LYS A 315 12.63 -20.07 -11.26
N LEU A 316 13.15 -20.09 -10.03
CA LEU A 316 12.81 -19.10 -9.00
C LEU A 316 13.23 -17.66 -9.37
N ALA A 317 14.35 -17.49 -10.06
CA ALA A 317 14.76 -16.18 -10.57
C ALA A 317 13.75 -15.60 -11.59
N GLU A 318 13.14 -16.46 -12.41
CA GLU A 318 12.08 -16.03 -13.35
C GLU A 318 10.81 -15.62 -12.59
N ILE A 319 10.44 -16.34 -11.53
CA ILE A 319 9.30 -15.95 -10.67
C ILE A 319 9.56 -14.62 -9.97
N ARG A 320 10.77 -14.41 -9.44
CA ARG A 320 11.16 -13.14 -8.81
C ARG A 320 10.99 -11.97 -9.77
N GLU A 321 11.51 -12.10 -10.99
CA GLU A 321 11.43 -11.04 -11.99
C GLU A 321 10.00 -10.82 -12.48
N TYR A 322 9.23 -11.90 -12.63
CA TYR A 322 7.81 -11.83 -12.96
C TYR A 322 7.03 -11.01 -11.93
N ASN A 323 7.18 -11.31 -10.64
CA ASN A 323 6.50 -10.59 -9.56
C ASN A 323 6.92 -9.09 -9.52
N LEU A 324 8.21 -8.80 -9.70
CA LEU A 324 8.69 -7.41 -9.84
C LEU A 324 8.06 -6.70 -11.04
N ASN A 325 7.88 -7.40 -12.16
CA ASN A 325 7.24 -6.82 -13.34
C ASN A 325 5.76 -6.50 -13.11
N ASP A 326 5.01 -7.36 -12.42
CA ASP A 326 3.62 -7.09 -12.00
C ASP A 326 3.54 -5.84 -11.10
N VAL A 327 4.48 -5.68 -10.16
CA VAL A 327 4.59 -4.48 -9.33
C VAL A 327 4.88 -3.23 -10.16
N ARG A 328 5.82 -3.29 -11.11
CA ARG A 328 6.16 -2.16 -11.99
C ARG A 328 4.98 -1.75 -12.88
N VAL A 329 4.23 -2.70 -13.41
CA VAL A 329 3.03 -2.42 -14.22
C VAL A 329 1.92 -1.84 -13.37
N THR A 330 1.67 -2.41 -12.19
CA THR A 330 0.72 -1.86 -11.20
C THR A 330 1.08 -0.43 -10.84
N ARG A 331 2.38 -0.13 -10.66
CA ARG A 331 2.87 1.21 -10.37
C ARG A 331 2.58 2.20 -11.51
N LYS A 332 2.80 1.82 -12.77
CA LYS A 332 2.45 2.63 -13.95
C LYS A 332 0.95 2.86 -14.08
N VAL A 333 0.14 1.84 -13.81
CA VAL A 333 -1.33 1.94 -13.80
C VAL A 333 -1.78 2.95 -12.74
N TYR A 334 -1.24 2.82 -11.54
CA TYR A 334 -1.50 3.73 -10.44
C TYR A 334 -1.12 5.18 -10.77
N GLU A 335 0.07 5.40 -11.33
CA GLU A 335 0.52 6.72 -11.80
C GLU A 335 -0.44 7.33 -12.83
N ARG A 336 -0.98 6.51 -13.75
CA ARG A 336 -1.96 6.95 -14.75
C ARG A 336 -3.34 7.25 -14.18
N MET A 337 -3.74 6.56 -13.11
CA MET A 337 -5.06 6.75 -12.47
C MET A 337 -5.08 7.99 -11.56
N VAL A 338 -3.95 8.33 -10.96
CA VAL A 338 -3.85 9.43 -9.99
C VAL A 338 -3.33 10.74 -10.60
N GLY A 339 -2.46 10.67 -11.61
CA GLY A 339 -1.90 11.83 -12.32
C GLY A 339 -2.80 12.37 -13.41
#